data_AF-Q7N4R8-F1
#
_entry.id   AF-Q7N4R8-F1
#
_cell.length_a   1.000
_cell.length_b   1.000
_cell.length_c   1.000
_cell.angle_alpha   90.00
_cell.angle_beta   90.00
_cell.angle_gamma   90.00
#
_symmetry.space_group_name_H-M   'P 1'
#
loop_
_entity.id
_entity.type
_entity.pdbx_description
1 polymer ?
#
loop_
_entity_poly.entity_id
_entity_poly.type
_entity_poly.pdbx_seq_one_letter_code
_entity_poly.pdbx_strand_id
1 'polypeptide(L)' 'MVLDIAVNGEPVEITRRDGSVAVVISKAEFEVYQNAKLDAEFDAMMQRHGHTVAALTDR' A
#
# COMPACT_ATOMS: atom_id res chain seq x y z
N MET A 1 -9.77 14.06 18.90
CA MET A 1 -9.51 12.66 19.26
C MET A 1 -8.46 12.10 18.30
N VAL A 2 -7.74 11.02 18.62
CA VAL A 2 -6.64 10.47 17.76
C VAL A 2 -7.09 10.22 16.31
N LEU A 3 -8.34 9.78 16.12
CA LEU A 3 -8.91 9.57 14.79
C LEU A 3 -9.10 10.87 14.00
N ASP A 4 -9.43 11.99 14.66
CA ASP A 4 -9.57 13.28 13.98
C ASP A 4 -8.24 13.79 13.43
N ILE A 5 -7.14 13.54 14.16
CA ILE A 5 -5.78 13.88 13.73
C ILE A 5 -5.43 13.09 12.46
N ALA A 6 -5.66 11.77 12.48
CA ALA A 6 -5.43 10.91 11.32
C ALA A 6 -6.33 11.25 10.11
N VAL A 7 -7.60 11.62 10.33
CA VAL A 7 -8.51 12.05 9.25
C VAL A 7 -8.08 13.39 8.65
N ASN A 8 -7.42 14.25 9.43
CA ASN A 8 -6.85 15.51 8.95
C ASN A 8 -5.49 15.34 8.24
N GLY A 9 -5.05 14.11 7.99
CA GLY A 9 -3.82 13.80 7.24
C GLY A 9 -2.55 13.85 8.09
N GLU A 10 -2.66 13.80 9.41
CA GLU A 10 -1.51 13.68 10.31
C GLU A 10 -1.41 12.23 10.83
N PRO A 11 -0.40 11.46 10.38
CA PRO A 11 -0.18 10.10 10.87
C PRO A 11 0.11 10.06 12.36
N VAL A 12 -0.51 9.10 13.06
CA VAL A 12 -0.29 8.92 14.49
C VAL A 12 0.34 7.55 14.75
N GLU A 13 1.53 7.55 15.34
CA GLU A 13 2.20 6.33 15.80
C GLU A 13 1.67 5.89 17.18
N ILE A 14 1.43 4.60 17.32
CA ILE A 14 1.02 3.94 18.56
C ILE A 14 2.06 2.89 18.92
N THR A 15 2.76 3.12 20.03
CA THR A 15 3.73 2.18 20.59
C THR A 15 3.12 1.45 21.76
N ARG A 16 3.00 0.13 21.65
CA ARG A 16 2.52 -0.74 22.73
C ARG A 16 3.64 -1.00 23.72
N ARG A 17 3.28 -1.42 24.94
CA ARG A 17 4.25 -1.71 26.01
C ARG A 17 5.21 -2.85 25.65
N ASP A 18 4.78 -3.78 24.81
CA ASP A 18 5.61 -4.86 24.28
C ASP A 18 6.61 -4.40 23.19
N GLY A 19 6.62 -3.11 22.86
CA GLY A 19 7.48 -2.51 21.86
C GLY A 19 6.94 -2.62 20.43
N SER A 20 5.78 -3.26 20.21
CA SER A 20 5.16 -3.28 18.89
C SER A 20 4.59 -1.90 18.52
N VAL A 21 4.72 -1.54 17.25
CA VAL A 21 4.33 -0.22 16.73
C VAL A 21 3.26 -0.39 15.66
N ALA A 22 2.26 0.48 15.68
CA ALA A 22 1.26 0.63 14.63
C ALA A 22 1.13 2.11 14.26
N VAL A 23 0.71 2.40 13.03
CA VAL A 23 0.44 3.77 12.56
C VAL A 23 -1.02 3.87 12.15
N VAL A 24 -1.69 4.93 12.61
CA VAL A 24 -3.05 5.29 12.21
C VAL A 24 -2.96 6.42 11.19
N ILE A 25 -3.52 6.20 10.01
CA ILE A 25 -3.65 7.18 8.92
C ILE A 25 -5.07 7.17 8.39
N SER A 26 -5.41 8.14 7.54
CA SER A 26 -6.68 8.12 6.83
C SER A 26 -6.76 6.91 5.89
N LYS A 27 -7.97 6.41 5.66
CA LYS A 27 -8.19 5.34 4.69
C LYS A 27 -7.70 5.73 3.29
N ALA A 28 -7.89 6.98 2.89
CA ALA A 28 -7.48 7.47 1.58
C ALA A 28 -5.95 7.36 1.39
N GLU A 29 -5.17 7.78 2.38
CA GLU A 29 -3.71 7.66 2.33
C GLU A 29 -3.26 6.20 2.34
N PHE A 30 -3.93 5.35 3.12
CA PHE A 30 -3.65 3.91 3.14
C PHE A 30 -3.88 3.27 1.76
N GLU A 31 -5.00 3.58 1.10
CA GLU A 31 -5.32 3.05 -0.23
C GLU A 31 -4.35 3.55 -1.30
N VAL A 32 -3.95 4.83 -1.28
CA VAL A 32 -2.95 5.36 -2.21
C VAL A 32 -1.62 4.64 -2.05
N TYR A 33 -1.14 4.49 -0.81
CA TYR A 33 0.11 3.77 -0.54
C TYR A 33 0.02 2.31 -1.00
N GLN A 34 -1.08 1.63 -0.67
CA GLN A 34 -1.26 0.23 -1.01
C GLN A 34 -1.34 0.01 -2.52
N ASN A 35 -2.05 0.88 -3.26
CA ASN A 35 -2.14 0.80 -4.71
C ASN A 35 -0.78 1.06 -5.36
N ALA A 36 -0.06 2.10 -4.93
CA ALA A 36 1.28 2.39 -5.46
C ALA A 36 2.27 1.22 -5.25
N LYS A 37 2.15 0.53 -4.10
CA LYS A 37 2.94 -0.68 -3.83
C LYS A 37 2.56 -1.83 -4.76
N LEU A 38 1.26 -2.09 -4.92
CA LEU A 38 0.76 -3.16 -5.79
C LEU A 38 1.11 -2.90 -7.26
N ASP A 39 1.01 -1.67 -7.73
CA ASP A 39 1.40 -1.27 -9.09
C ASP A 39 2.90 -1.54 -9.32
N ALA A 40 3.75 -1.14 -8.38
CA ALA A 40 5.19 -1.41 -8.48
C ALA A 40 5.52 -2.92 -8.46
N GLU A 41 4.82 -3.71 -7.64
CA GLU A 41 4.95 -5.17 -7.62
C GLU A 41 4.48 -5.80 -8.94
N PHE A 42 3.38 -5.31 -9.49
CA PHE A 42 2.82 -5.76 -10.77
C PHE A 42 3.74 -5.42 -11.94
N ASP A 43 4.28 -4.19 -11.98
CA ASP A 43 5.25 -3.76 -12.99
C ASP A 43 6.50 -4.65 -12.96
N ALA A 44 7.03 -4.95 -11.77
CA ALA A 44 8.17 -5.86 -11.62
C ALA A 44 7.85 -7.28 -12.12
N MET A 45 6.63 -7.77 -11.88
CA MET A 45 6.18 -9.07 -12.39
C MET A 45 6.05 -9.06 -13.91
N MET A 46 5.44 -8.02 -14.48
CA MET A 46 5.23 -7.86 -15.92
C MET A 46 6.54 -7.61 -16.68
N GLN A 47 7.53 -6.94 -16.09
CA GLN A 47 8.87 -6.87 -16.69
C GLN A 47 9.50 -8.26 -16.85
N ARG A 48 9.29 -9.16 -15.88
CA ARG A 48 9.83 -10.53 -15.92
C ARG A 48 9.02 -11.46 -16.82
N HIS A 49 7.70 -11.34 -16.82
CA HIS A 49 6.80 -12.33 -17.41
C HIS A 49 5.88 -11.78 -18.51
N GLY A 50 5.97 -10.49 -18.84
CA GLY A 50 5.05 -9.81 -19.75
C GLY A 50 5.03 -10.36 -21.16
N HIS A 51 6.17 -10.88 -21.64
CA HIS A 51 6.25 -11.56 -22.94
C HIS A 51 5.40 -12.85 -22.97
N THR A 52 5.36 -13.60 -21.86
CA THR A 52 4.53 -14.81 -21.72
C THR A 52 3.05 -14.46 -21.61
N VAL A 53 2.70 -13.41 -20.86
CA VAL A 53 1.31 -12.94 -20.73
C VAL A 53 0.77 -12.44 -22.07
N ALA A 54 1.56 -11.69 -22.83
CA ALA A 54 1.19 -11.22 -24.17
C ALA A 54 0.94 -12.39 -25.13
N ALA A 55 1.82 -13.40 -25.13
CA ALA A 55 1.68 -14.59 -25.98
C ALA A 55 0.45 -15.46 -25.66
N LEU A 56 -0.08 -15.39 -24.44
CA LEU A 56 -1.33 -16.07 -24.06
C LEU A 56 -2.58 -15.28 -24.44
N THR A 57 -2.47 -13.97 -24.66
CA THR A 57 -3.60 -13.10 -25.01
C THR A 57 -3.97 -13.20 -26.49
N ASP A 58 -3.02 -13.55 -27.35
CA ASP A 58 -3.20 -13.75 -28.80
C ASP A 58 -3.65 -15.17 -29.20
N ARG A 59 -4.03 -16.03 -28.23
CA ARG A 59 -4.57 -17.38 -28.46
C ARG A 59 -6.06 -17.44 -28.14
#